data_AF-A0A2H0Y669-F1
#
_entry.id   AF-A0A2H0Y669-F1
#
_cell.length_a   1.000
_cell.length_b   1.000
_cell.length_c   1.000
_cell.angle_alpha   90.00
_cell.angle_beta   90.00
_cell.angle_gamma   90.00
#
_symmetry.space_group_name_H-M   'P 1'
#
loop_
_entity.id
_entity.type
_entity.pdbx_description
1 polymer ?
#
loop_
_entity_poly.entity_id
_entity_poly.type
_entity_poly.pdbx_seq_one_letter_code
_entity_poly.pdbx_strand_id
1 'polypeptide(L)'
;MVSFPEISNLIIELLKKEKDNNTRLVYIGILGKAGQPIAKEELRNIILSDNLEEAQAAVLSLGESADIDAARQIVNMIDDPREEMRQAALVALRNKIGDNSVIFYKVTQRLDDVSPKVSFVAAIVLSGQINNHPELRKPLQPDCLCCGGYKRKRHPPCLEQESLAGGFLQHKFSCRRHS
;
A
#
# COMPACT_ATOMS: atom_id res chain seq x y z
N MET A 1 -7.83 -23.50 17.53
CA MET A 1 -8.65 -22.30 17.19
C MET A 1 -10.07 -22.82 16.99
N VAL A 2 -11.00 -22.49 17.89
CA VAL A 2 -12.40 -22.93 17.75
C VAL A 2 -13.00 -22.11 16.62
N SER A 3 -13.32 -22.75 15.48
CA SER A 3 -14.01 -22.09 14.39
C SER A 3 -15.50 -22.09 14.70
N PHE A 4 -16.11 -20.92 14.76
CA PHE A 4 -17.56 -20.77 14.83
C PHE A 4 -18.05 -20.32 13.44
N PRO A 5 -18.27 -21.26 12.49
CA PRO A 5 -18.86 -20.95 11.17
C PRO A 5 -20.16 -20.15 11.29
N GLU A 6 -20.89 -20.33 12.39
CA GLU A 6 -22.12 -19.63 12.71
C GLU A 6 -21.90 -18.12 12.84
N ILE A 7 -20.77 -17.68 13.41
CA ILE A 7 -20.47 -16.25 13.58
C ILE A 7 -20.20 -15.61 12.21
N SER A 8 -19.39 -16.23 11.35
CA SER A 8 -19.14 -15.67 10.01
C SER A 8 -20.42 -15.58 9.20
N ASN A 9 -21.28 -16.61 9.25
CA ASN A 9 -22.57 -16.61 8.59
C ASN A 9 -23.46 -15.46 9.09
N LEU A 10 -23.57 -15.29 10.40
CA LEU A 10 -24.33 -14.18 10.99
C LEU A 10 -23.79 -12.82 10.55
N ILE A 11 -22.48 -12.62 10.56
CA ILE A 11 -21.87 -11.35 10.13
C ILE A 11 -22.14 -11.10 8.64
N ILE A 12 -22.09 -12.12 7.78
CA ILE A 12 -22.44 -12.00 6.35
C ILE A 12 -23.93 -11.60 6.19
N GLU A 13 -24.83 -12.20 6.95
CA GLU A 13 -26.26 -11.84 6.92
C GLU A 13 -26.52 -10.41 7.39
N LEU A 14 -25.84 -9.97 8.45
CA LEU A 14 -25.92 -8.60 8.95
C LEU A 14 -25.36 -7.61 7.93
N LEU A 15 -24.19 -7.91 7.34
CA LEU A 15 -23.58 -7.10 6.29
C LEU A 15 -24.51 -6.89 5.10
N LYS A 16 -25.27 -7.90 4.68
CA LYS A 16 -26.23 -7.77 3.56
C LYS A 16 -27.40 -6.85 3.85
N LYS A 17 -27.79 -6.71 5.12
CA LYS A 17 -28.92 -5.86 5.55
C LYS A 17 -28.48 -4.45 5.94
N GLU A 18 -27.20 -4.29 6.26
CA GLU A 18 -26.64 -3.03 6.72
C GLU A 18 -26.53 -1.99 5.60
N LYS A 19 -26.96 -0.77 5.90
CA LYS A 19 -26.96 0.38 5.00
C LYS A 19 -25.91 1.43 5.37
N ASP A 20 -25.49 1.49 6.63
CA ASP A 20 -24.45 2.41 7.06
C ASP A 20 -23.07 1.93 6.59
N ASN A 21 -22.41 2.72 5.74
CA ASN A 21 -21.12 2.35 5.14
C ASN A 21 -20.06 2.04 6.20
N ASN A 22 -19.95 2.85 7.26
CA ASN A 22 -18.93 2.64 8.29
C ASN A 22 -19.11 1.28 8.99
N THR A 23 -20.36 0.92 9.29
CA THR A 23 -20.72 -0.35 9.92
C THR A 23 -20.46 -1.54 8.99
N ARG A 24 -20.70 -1.38 7.68
CA ARG A 24 -20.33 -2.37 6.67
C ARG A 24 -18.82 -2.63 6.66
N LEU A 25 -17.99 -1.58 6.73
CA LEU A 25 -16.53 -1.71 6.79
C LEU A 25 -16.09 -2.46 8.06
N VAL A 26 -16.77 -2.26 9.19
CA VAL A 26 -16.52 -3.03 10.42
C VAL A 26 -16.80 -4.52 10.20
N TYR A 27 -17.94 -4.87 9.59
CA TYR A 27 -18.25 -6.28 9.29
C TYR A 27 -17.21 -6.92 8.37
N ILE A 28 -16.77 -6.20 7.33
CA ILE A 28 -15.70 -6.65 6.42
C ILE A 28 -14.40 -6.92 7.20
N GLY A 29 -14.01 -6.00 8.09
CA GLY A 29 -12.84 -6.17 8.95
C GLY A 29 -12.95 -7.39 9.87
N ILE A 30 -14.13 -7.66 10.43
CA ILE A 30 -14.40 -8.85 11.26
C ILE A 30 -14.24 -10.13 10.42
N LEU A 31 -14.81 -10.17 9.21
CA LEU A 31 -14.69 -11.31 8.31
C LEU A 31 -13.22 -11.61 7.95
N GLY A 32 -12.42 -10.57 7.69
CA GLY A 32 -10.99 -10.73 7.39
C GLY A 32 -10.21 -11.38 8.53
N LYS A 33 -10.49 -10.96 9.77
CA LYS A 33 -9.87 -11.52 10.98
C LYS A 33 -10.37 -12.93 11.31
N ALA A 34 -11.62 -13.25 10.97
CA ALA A 34 -12.18 -14.57 11.21
C ALA A 34 -11.43 -15.66 10.44
N GLY A 35 -11.00 -15.38 9.20
CA GLY A 35 -10.17 -16.28 8.40
C GLY A 35 -10.83 -17.62 8.05
N GLN A 36 -12.15 -17.75 8.22
CA GLN A 36 -12.91 -18.95 7.91
C GLN A 36 -13.19 -19.04 6.40
N PRO A 37 -13.33 -20.24 5.81
CA PRO A 37 -13.54 -20.39 4.35
C PRO A 37 -14.69 -19.53 3.80
N ILE A 38 -15.85 -19.52 4.47
CA ILE A 38 -17.00 -18.73 4.05
C ILE A 38 -16.76 -17.22 4.12
N ALA A 39 -16.02 -16.75 5.13
CA ALA A 39 -15.61 -15.35 5.24
C ALA A 39 -14.63 -14.98 4.10
N LYS A 40 -13.70 -15.88 3.76
CA LYS A 40 -12.76 -15.66 2.63
C LYS A 40 -13.49 -15.59 1.30
N GLU A 41 -14.51 -16.43 1.09
CA GLU A 41 -15.34 -16.38 -0.12
C GLU A 41 -16.12 -15.07 -0.22
N GLU A 42 -16.75 -14.62 0.87
CA GLU A 42 -17.44 -13.34 0.88
C GLU A 42 -16.49 -12.17 0.62
N LEU A 43 -15.33 -12.13 1.29
CA LEU A 43 -14.31 -11.09 1.06
C LEU A 43 -13.82 -11.08 -0.38
N ARG A 44 -13.66 -12.24 -1.02
CA ARG A 44 -13.31 -12.31 -2.44
C ARG A 44 -14.38 -11.66 -3.31
N ASN A 45 -15.66 -11.91 -3.03
CA ASN A 45 -16.75 -11.26 -3.77
C ASN A 45 -16.74 -9.73 -3.58
N ILE A 46 -16.48 -9.27 -2.35
CA ILE A 46 -16.38 -7.83 -2.04
C ILE A 46 -15.22 -7.17 -2.79
N ILE A 47 -14.06 -7.82 -2.85
CA ILE A 47 -12.88 -7.33 -3.59
C ILE A 47 -13.14 -7.16 -5.09
N LEU A 48 -13.98 -8.03 -5.65
CA LEU A 48 -14.37 -8.01 -7.06
C LEU A 48 -15.55 -7.07 -7.36
N SER A 49 -16.16 -6.46 -6.34
CA SER A 49 -17.27 -5.53 -6.51
C SER A 49 -16.80 -4.13 -6.94
N ASP A 50 -17.76 -3.32 -7.38
CA ASP A 50 -17.53 -1.91 -7.77
C ASP A 50 -17.38 -0.96 -6.59
N ASN A 51 -17.72 -1.40 -5.36
CA ASN A 51 -17.54 -0.58 -4.17
C ASN A 51 -16.06 -0.62 -3.74
N LEU A 52 -15.28 0.35 -4.22
CA LEU A 52 -13.84 0.44 -3.96
C LEU A 52 -13.51 0.55 -2.47
N GLU A 53 -14.33 1.23 -1.67
CA GLU A 53 -14.09 1.40 -0.24
C GLU A 53 -14.18 0.05 0.50
N GLU A 54 -15.22 -0.73 0.20
CA GLU A 54 -15.39 -2.08 0.74
C GLU A 54 -14.32 -3.04 0.22
N ALA A 55 -13.97 -2.94 -1.08
CA ALA A 55 -12.92 -3.75 -1.68
C ALA A 55 -11.56 -3.49 -1.02
N GLN A 56 -11.20 -2.22 -0.79
CA GLN A 56 -9.97 -1.85 -0.08
C GLN A 56 -9.98 -2.38 1.36
N ALA A 57 -11.08 -2.20 2.09
CA ALA A 57 -11.21 -2.71 3.45
C ALA A 57 -11.05 -4.23 3.50
N ALA A 58 -11.60 -4.95 2.52
CA ALA A 58 -11.45 -6.40 2.42
C ALA A 58 -9.97 -6.79 2.22
N VAL A 59 -9.25 -6.13 1.31
CA VAL A 59 -7.80 -6.40 1.09
C VAL A 59 -6.97 -6.12 2.34
N LEU A 60 -7.20 -4.98 3.00
CA LEU A 60 -6.49 -4.63 4.23
C LEU A 60 -6.76 -5.65 5.34
N SER A 61 -8.01 -6.06 5.52
CA SER A 61 -8.40 -7.04 6.54
C SER A 61 -7.76 -8.42 6.30
N LEU A 62 -7.60 -8.83 5.03
CA LEU A 62 -6.88 -10.06 4.66
C LEU A 62 -5.39 -9.95 4.98
N GLY A 63 -4.78 -8.77 4.82
CA GLY A 63 -3.38 -8.51 5.18
C GLY A 63 -3.09 -8.63 6.67
N GLU A 64 -4.05 -8.25 7.52
CA GLU A 64 -3.98 -8.41 8.98
C GLU A 64 -4.15 -9.87 9.44
N SER A 65 -4.67 -10.74 8.58
CA SER A 65 -4.87 -12.15 8.92
C SER A 65 -3.54 -12.94 8.92
N ALA A 66 -3.48 -13.98 9.75
CA ALA A 66 -2.36 -14.94 9.77
C ALA A 66 -2.41 -15.94 8.60
N ASP A 67 -3.32 -15.76 7.63
CA ASP A 67 -3.53 -16.67 6.53
C ASP A 67 -2.49 -16.49 5.41
N ILE A 68 -1.75 -17.56 5.12
CA ILE A 68 -0.72 -17.57 4.06
C ILE A 68 -1.38 -17.50 2.67
N ASP A 69 -2.57 -18.09 2.50
CA ASP A 69 -3.27 -18.07 1.21
C ASP A 69 -3.85 -16.69 0.89
N ALA A 70 -4.21 -15.91 1.92
CA ALA A 70 -4.55 -14.51 1.77
C ALA A 70 -3.36 -13.69 1.22
N ALA A 71 -2.14 -13.93 1.72
CA ALA A 71 -0.95 -13.22 1.24
C ALA A 71 -0.70 -13.45 -0.26
N ARG A 72 -0.87 -14.69 -0.76
CA ARG A 72 -0.74 -14.98 -2.19
C ARG A 72 -1.76 -14.23 -3.04
N GLN A 73 -3.01 -14.16 -2.57
CA GLN A 73 -4.07 -13.41 -3.28
C GLN A 73 -3.75 -11.92 -3.33
N ILE A 74 -3.29 -11.33 -2.22
CA ILE A 74 -2.94 -9.90 -2.16
C ILE A 74 -1.74 -9.58 -3.06
N VAL A 75 -0.77 -10.48 -3.22
CA VAL A 75 0.38 -10.30 -4.13
C VAL A 75 -0.05 -10.09 -5.60
N ASN A 76 -1.17 -10.66 -6.02
CA ASN A 76 -1.71 -10.43 -7.36
C ASN A 76 -2.33 -9.03 -7.49
N MET A 77 -2.83 -8.46 -6.38
CA MET A 77 -3.47 -7.14 -6.37
C MET A 77 -2.47 -5.99 -6.45
N ILE A 78 -1.16 -6.24 -6.25
CA ILE A 78 -0.10 -5.27 -6.56
C ILE A 78 -0.15 -4.88 -8.05
N ASP A 79 -0.65 -5.76 -8.91
CA ASP A 79 -0.78 -5.57 -10.36
C ASP A 79 -2.22 -5.24 -10.80
N ASP A 80 -3.15 -4.96 -9.86
CA ASP A 80 -4.57 -4.66 -10.17
C ASP A 80 -4.68 -3.39 -11.04
N PRO A 81 -5.58 -3.34 -12.05
CA PRO A 81 -5.78 -2.15 -12.87
C PRO A 81 -6.24 -0.93 -12.06
N ARG A 82 -6.99 -1.14 -10.97
CA ARG A 82 -7.50 -0.08 -10.10
C ARG A 82 -6.39 0.44 -9.19
N GLU A 83 -6.18 1.75 -9.21
CA GLU A 83 -5.12 2.42 -8.43
C GLU A 83 -5.28 2.17 -6.92
N GLU A 84 -6.52 2.24 -6.45
CA GLU A 84 -6.96 2.05 -5.07
C GLU A 84 -6.60 0.66 -4.53
N MET A 85 -6.71 -0.35 -5.40
CA MET A 85 -6.43 -1.75 -5.06
C MET A 85 -4.94 -2.03 -5.00
N ARG A 86 -4.16 -1.45 -5.92
CA ARG A 86 -2.69 -1.50 -5.82
C ARG A 86 -2.20 -0.89 -4.52
N GLN A 87 -2.73 0.28 -4.13
CA GLN A 87 -2.40 0.90 -2.83
C GLN A 87 -2.76 0.00 -1.65
N ALA A 88 -3.98 -0.53 -1.61
CA ALA A 88 -4.41 -1.42 -0.53
C ALA A 88 -3.54 -2.68 -0.42
N ALA A 89 -3.17 -3.28 -1.55
CA ALA A 89 -2.30 -4.45 -1.60
C ALA A 89 -0.90 -4.17 -1.03
N LEU A 90 -0.31 -3.04 -1.39
CA LEU A 90 0.99 -2.62 -0.86
C LEU A 90 0.96 -2.45 0.66
N VAL A 91 -0.08 -1.79 1.19
CA VAL A 91 -0.25 -1.60 2.63
C VAL A 91 -0.47 -2.94 3.35
N ALA A 92 -1.35 -3.79 2.82
CA ALA A 92 -1.68 -5.09 3.38
C ALA A 92 -0.47 -6.05 3.45
N LEU A 93 0.52 -5.89 2.55
CA LEU A 93 1.72 -6.72 2.50
C LEU A 93 2.90 -6.18 3.31
N ARG A 94 2.79 -4.99 3.93
CA ARG A 94 3.91 -4.30 4.60
C ARG A 94 4.73 -5.20 5.53
N ASN A 95 4.06 -6.03 6.33
CA ASN A 95 4.71 -6.88 7.33
C ASN A 95 5.29 -8.18 6.74
N LYS A 96 5.04 -8.49 5.46
CA LYS A 96 5.48 -9.72 4.78
C LYS A 96 6.64 -9.50 3.82
N ILE A 97 7.07 -8.25 3.62
CA ILE A 97 8.10 -7.88 2.65
C ILE A 97 9.46 -8.42 3.03
N GLY A 98 9.85 -8.28 4.30
CA GLY A 98 11.17 -8.72 4.77
C GLY A 98 11.36 -10.24 4.71
N ASP A 99 10.27 -11.00 4.80
CA ASP A 99 10.30 -12.46 4.84
C ASP A 99 10.19 -13.11 3.45
N ASN A 100 9.94 -12.32 2.39
CA ASN A 100 9.66 -12.85 1.07
C ASN A 100 10.23 -11.96 -0.05
N SER A 101 11.31 -12.44 -0.68
CA SER A 101 12.01 -11.75 -1.76
C SER A 101 11.14 -11.48 -3.00
N VAL A 102 10.16 -12.34 -3.28
CA VAL A 102 9.21 -12.14 -4.39
C VAL A 102 8.31 -10.96 -4.12
N ILE A 103 7.80 -10.85 -2.89
CA ILE A 103 6.99 -9.70 -2.46
C ILE A 103 7.85 -8.44 -2.50
N PHE A 104 9.05 -8.47 -1.93
CA PHE A 104 9.99 -7.36 -1.96
C PHE A 104 10.24 -6.83 -3.37
N TYR A 105 10.53 -7.72 -4.32
CA TYR A 105 10.79 -7.34 -5.71
C TYR A 105 9.55 -6.70 -6.37
N LYS A 106 8.36 -7.31 -6.21
CA LYS A 106 7.11 -6.74 -6.74
C LYS A 106 6.79 -5.36 -6.16
N VAL A 107 6.98 -5.18 -4.85
CA VAL A 107 6.78 -3.87 -4.20
C VAL A 107 7.80 -2.85 -4.71
N THR A 108 9.06 -3.25 -4.91
CA THR A 108 10.10 -2.37 -5.47
C THR A 108 9.76 -1.90 -6.89
N GLN A 109 9.19 -2.75 -7.73
CA GLN A 109 8.70 -2.36 -9.06
C GLN A 109 7.60 -1.29 -9.01
N ARG A 110 6.86 -1.17 -7.90
CA ARG A 110 5.84 -0.12 -7.74
C ARG A 110 6.41 1.25 -7.43
N LEU A 111 7.72 1.38 -7.15
CA LEU A 111 8.37 2.70 -7.08
C LEU A 111 8.27 3.48 -8.39
N ASP A 112 8.15 2.78 -9.52
CA ASP A 112 7.97 3.37 -10.86
C ASP A 112 6.51 3.25 -11.37
N ASP A 113 5.51 3.07 -10.48
CA ASP A 113 4.10 2.96 -10.88
C ASP A 113 3.63 4.21 -11.65
N VAL A 114 2.70 4.01 -12.60
CA VAL A 114 2.08 5.09 -13.37
C VAL A 114 1.35 6.10 -12.49
N SER A 115 0.83 5.65 -11.35
CA SER A 115 0.23 6.49 -10.32
C SER A 115 1.30 6.99 -9.35
N PRO A 116 1.44 8.31 -9.18
CA PRO A 116 2.28 8.89 -8.15
C PRO A 116 1.89 8.46 -6.73
N LYS A 117 0.60 8.16 -6.48
CA LYS A 117 0.13 7.72 -5.17
C LYS A 117 0.59 6.29 -4.86
N VAL A 118 0.50 5.38 -5.84
CA VAL A 118 1.00 4.00 -5.68
C VAL A 118 2.51 3.99 -5.47
N SER A 119 3.24 4.78 -6.26
CA SER A 119 4.69 4.97 -6.08
C SER A 119 5.04 5.49 -4.68
N PHE A 120 4.29 6.47 -4.18
CA PHE A 120 4.46 7.00 -2.82
C PHE A 120 4.23 5.94 -1.74
N VAL A 121 3.14 5.17 -1.86
CA VAL A 121 2.83 4.10 -0.92
C VAL A 121 3.91 3.00 -0.93
N ALA A 122 4.41 2.63 -2.11
CA ALA A 122 5.45 1.59 -2.25
C ALA A 122 6.71 1.96 -1.46
N ALA A 123 7.16 3.20 -1.58
CA ALA A 123 8.32 3.71 -0.86
C ALA A 123 8.10 3.86 0.65
N ILE A 124 6.92 4.29 1.10
CA ILE A 124 6.58 4.26 2.54
C ILE A 124 6.70 2.83 3.08
N VAL A 125 6.11 1.88 2.35
CA VAL A 125 6.10 0.48 2.76
C VAL A 125 7.51 -0.13 2.75
N LEU A 126 8.36 0.25 1.78
CA LEU A 126 9.76 -0.18 1.69
C LEU A 126 10.71 0.55 2.65
N SER A 127 10.30 1.69 3.23
CA SER A 127 11.16 2.46 4.13
C SER A 127 11.65 1.65 5.34
N GLY A 128 10.82 0.72 5.83
CA GLY A 128 11.18 -0.20 6.91
C GLY A 128 12.25 -1.24 6.52
N GLN A 129 12.53 -1.40 5.23
CA GLN A 129 13.47 -2.41 4.71
C GLN A 129 14.85 -1.85 4.35
N ILE A 130 15.05 -0.54 4.45
CA ILE A 130 16.30 0.15 4.02
C ILE A 130 17.55 -0.41 4.69
N ASN A 131 17.45 -0.86 5.95
CA ASN A 131 18.59 -1.42 6.68
C ASN A 131 18.97 -2.82 6.18
N ASN A 132 17.98 -3.61 5.74
CA ASN A 132 18.17 -4.95 5.19
C ASN A 132 18.52 -4.90 3.69
N HIS A 133 18.15 -3.81 3.01
CA HIS A 133 18.29 -3.60 1.58
C HIS A 133 18.91 -2.22 1.27
N PRO A 134 20.25 -2.05 1.43
CA PRO A 134 20.94 -0.80 1.19
C PRO A 134 20.76 -0.23 -0.23
N GLU A 135 20.46 -1.08 -1.21
CA GLU A 135 20.11 -0.70 -2.58
C GLU A 135 18.89 0.23 -2.65
N LEU A 136 17.99 0.18 -1.65
CA LEU A 136 16.84 1.08 -1.55
C LEU A 136 17.21 2.52 -1.15
N ARG A 137 18.42 2.76 -0.64
CA ARG A 137 18.83 4.11 -0.20
C ARG A 137 18.80 5.13 -1.33
N LYS A 138 19.29 4.78 -2.51
CA LYS A 138 19.29 5.68 -3.68
C LYS A 138 17.87 6.00 -4.18
N PRO A 139 16.99 5.02 -4.48
CA PRO A 139 15.65 5.31 -4.98
C PRO A 139 14.72 5.94 -3.93
N LEU A 140 14.96 5.74 -2.64
CA LEU A 140 14.16 6.33 -1.55
C LEU A 140 14.76 7.60 -0.95
N GLN A 141 15.97 7.98 -1.36
CA GLN A 141 16.52 9.29 -1.02
C GLN A 141 15.71 10.35 -1.77
N PRO A 142 15.16 11.34 -1.06
CA PRO A 142 14.56 12.47 -1.74
C PRO A 142 15.68 13.27 -2.41
N ASP A 143 15.87 13.08 -3.72
CA ASP A 143 16.80 13.88 -4.53
C ASP A 143 16.45 15.40 -4.49
N CYS A 144 15.25 15.76 -3.97
CA CYS A 144 14.87 17.13 -3.69
C CYS A 144 13.85 17.24 -2.55
N LEU A 145 14.17 17.98 -1.49
CA LEU A 145 13.25 18.33 -0.39
C LEU A 145 12.06 19.17 -0.85
N CYS A 146 12.13 19.83 -2.01
CA CYS A 146 11.05 20.67 -2.53
C CYS A 146 9.89 19.89 -3.17
N CYS A 147 10.08 18.61 -3.54
CA CYS A 147 9.10 17.85 -4.33
C CYS A 147 8.68 16.50 -3.71
N GLY A 148 9.04 16.22 -2.45
CA GLY A 148 8.61 14.99 -1.77
C GLY A 148 9.28 13.70 -2.27
N GLY A 149 10.38 13.79 -3.02
CA GLY A 149 11.33 12.70 -3.18
C GLY A 149 11.08 11.61 -4.23
N TYR A 150 10.18 11.79 -5.19
CA TYR A 150 9.96 10.78 -6.25
C TYR A 150 10.45 11.28 -7.59
N LYS A 151 11.25 10.46 -8.27
CA LYS A 151 11.75 10.68 -9.63
C LYS A 151 10.60 10.81 -10.63
N ARG A 152 10.01 11.99 -10.76
CA ARG A 152 9.13 12.26 -11.90
C ARG A 152 10.00 12.45 -13.13
N LYS A 153 9.85 11.59 -14.13
CA LYS A 153 10.39 11.76 -15.50
C LYS A 153 9.90 13.05 -16.22
N ARG A 154 9.10 13.89 -15.55
CA ARG A 154 8.47 15.11 -16.07
C ARG A 154 8.57 16.27 -15.07
N HIS A 155 9.78 16.61 -14.64
CA HIS A 155 10.05 17.84 -13.89
C HIS A 155 11.18 18.60 -14.58
N PRO A 156 11.11 19.95 -14.70
CA PRO A 156 12.27 20.72 -15.16
C PRO A 156 13.48 20.43 -14.24
N PRO A 157 14.70 20.34 -14.79
CA PRO A 157 15.88 19.97 -14.02
C PRO A 157 16.11 20.94 -12.87
N CYS A 158 16.21 20.40 -11.65
CA CYS A 158 16.72 21.14 -10.50
C CYS A 158 18.20 21.44 -10.77
N LEU A 159 18.52 22.68 -11.13
CA LEU A 159 19.91 23.11 -11.28
C LEU A 159 20.55 23.17 -9.89
N GLU A 160 21.50 22.27 -9.62
CA GLU A 160 22.44 22.41 -8.51
C GLU A 160 23.21 23.71 -8.72
N GLN A 161 23.01 24.71 -7.85
CA GLN A 161 23.89 25.87 -7.79
C GLN A 161 24.89 25.65 -6.68
N GLU A 162 26.09 25.21 -7.04
CA GLU A 162 27.27 25.33 -6.18
C GLU A 162 27.60 26.83 -6.03
N SER A 163 27.33 27.40 -4.86
CA SER A 163 27.81 28.75 -4.52
C SER A 163 29.00 28.64 -3.58
N LEU A 164 30.19 28.83 -4.12
CA LEU A 164 31.41 29.15 -3.38
C LEU A 164 31.25 30.52 -2.70
N ALA A 165 30.88 30.54 -1.41
CA ALA A 165 31.18 31.66 -0.52
C ALA A 165 31.04 31.26 0.96
N GLY A 166 32.18 31.23 1.67
CA GLY A 166 32.22 31.43 3.12
C GLY A 166 31.69 30.29 4.00
N GLY A 167 32.46 29.21 4.12
CA GLY A 167 32.63 28.43 5.35
C GLY A 167 31.43 28.19 6.27
N PHE A 168 30.29 27.72 5.76
CA PHE A 168 29.32 26.87 6.47
C PHE A 168 28.37 26.30 5.41
N LEU A 169 28.38 24.98 5.20
CA LEU A 169 27.49 24.29 4.24
C LEU A 169 26.04 24.38 4.74
N GLN A 170 25.31 25.42 4.33
CA GLN A 170 23.85 25.43 4.37
C GLN A 170 23.33 25.15 2.96
N HIS A 171 22.84 23.93 2.74
CA HIS A 171 22.09 23.59 1.53
C HIS A 171 20.73 24.32 1.52
N LYS A 172 20.69 25.56 1.02
CA LYS A 172 19.43 26.25 0.75
C LYS A 172 18.93 25.88 -0.65
N PHE A 173 17.97 24.96 -0.69
CA PHE A 173 17.21 24.67 -1.90
C PHE A 173 16.15 25.78 -2.11
N SER A 174 16.30 26.57 -3.17
CA SER A 174 15.37 27.65 -3.55
C SER A 174 14.69 27.29 -4.88
N CYS A 175 13.36 27.15 -4.86
CA CYS A 175 12.57 26.99 -6.08
C CYS A 175 12.24 28.36 -6.70
N ARG A 176 12.57 28.57 -7.98
CA ARG A 176 12.01 29.68 -8.76
C ARG A 176 10.49 29.48 -8.90
N ARG A 177 9.69 30.26 -8.18
CA ARG A 177 8.28 30.50 -8.57
C ARG A 177 8.32 31.07 -9.99
N HIS A 178 7.76 30.35 -10.96
CA HIS A 178 7.52 30.91 -12.27
C HIS A 178 6.39 31.94 -12.14
N SER A 179 6.67 33.15 -12.63
CA SER A 179 5.68 34.20 -12.88
C SER A 179 4.74 33.79 -14.01
#